data_AF-A0A356L989-F1
#
_entry.id   AF-A0A356L989-F1
#
_cell.length_a   1.000
_cell.length_b   1.000
_cell.length_c   1.000
_cell.angle_alpha   90.00
_cell.angle_beta   90.00
_cell.angle_gamma   90.00
#
_symmetry.space_group_name_H-M   'P 1'
#
loop_
_entity.id
_entity.type
_entity.pdbx_description
1 polymer ?
#
loop_
_entity_poly.entity_id
_entity_poly.type
_entity_poly.pdbx_seq_one_letter_code
_entity_poly.pdbx_strand_id
1 'polypeptide(L)'
;MKHLTESDISQMGVREFSPDARAVVKSVRAQLKLGQLIPDAPADTPTYARLDLHQMTEEQAWRAIMDLATSGVRRAQIITGASGILHKKFPVWARESILTPYIMEFSPINNGSFDVRFYRKKSE
;
A
#
# COMPACT_ATOMS: atom_id res chain seq x y z
N MET A 1 43.05 36.03 8.44
CA MET A 1 42.95 35.68 7.00
C MET A 1 44.34 35.31 6.53
N LYS A 2 44.52 34.16 5.87
CA LYS A 2 45.85 33.68 5.45
C LYS A 2 46.20 34.33 4.11
N HIS A 3 47.31 35.06 4.03
CA HIS A 3 47.80 35.64 2.78
C HIS A 3 48.44 34.54 1.93
N LEU A 4 47.99 34.43 0.69
CA LEU A 4 48.54 33.49 -0.28
C LEU A 4 49.90 34.02 -0.78
N THR A 5 50.90 33.14 -0.85
CA THR A 5 52.23 33.48 -1.37
C THR A 5 52.29 33.29 -2.88
N GLU A 6 53.26 33.90 -3.56
CA GLU A 6 53.48 33.73 -5.01
C GLU A 6 53.71 32.27 -5.42
N SER A 7 54.27 31.46 -4.51
CA SER A 7 54.38 30.01 -4.62
C SER A 7 53.01 29.32 -4.65
N ASP A 8 52.08 29.76 -3.80
CA ASP A 8 50.73 29.20 -3.76
C ASP A 8 49.96 29.54 -5.05
N ILE A 9 50.13 30.76 -5.57
CA ILE A 9 49.49 31.24 -6.81
C ILE A 9 50.01 30.47 -8.03
N SER A 10 51.32 30.23 -8.11
CA SER A 10 51.93 29.49 -9.22
C SER A 10 51.54 28.00 -9.22
N GLN A 11 51.25 27.40 -8.06
CA GLN A 11 50.75 26.03 -7.99
C GLN A 11 49.26 25.88 -8.36
N MET A 12 48.48 26.96 -8.35
CA MET A 12 47.06 26.93 -8.75
C MET A 12 46.85 26.80 -10.26
N GLY A 13 47.82 27.23 -11.09
CA GLY A 13 47.69 27.23 -12.55
C GLY A 13 48.16 25.97 -13.28
N VAL A 14 48.89 25.07 -12.59
CA VAL A 14 49.62 23.95 -13.24
C VAL A 14 48.88 22.61 -13.12
N ARG A 15 47.91 22.48 -12.21
CA ARG A 15 47.14 21.25 -12.04
C ARG A 15 45.81 21.35 -12.77
N GLU A 16 45.54 20.38 -13.64
CA GLU A 16 44.24 20.21 -14.28
C GLU A 16 43.18 20.03 -13.19
N PHE A 17 42.29 21.00 -13.04
CA PHE A 17 41.20 20.94 -12.08
C PHE A 17 40.26 19.81 -12.51
N SER A 18 40.38 18.64 -11.87
CA SER A 18 39.45 17.54 -12.02
C SER A 18 38.50 17.55 -10.82
N PRO A 19 37.29 18.12 -10.94
CA PRO A 19 36.34 18.08 -9.84
C PRO A 19 36.00 16.63 -9.54
N ASP A 20 36.07 16.24 -8.28
CA ASP A 20 35.59 14.93 -7.84
C ASP A 20 34.07 14.86 -8.10
N ALA A 21 33.72 14.23 -9.22
CA ALA A 21 32.34 14.10 -9.68
C ALA A 21 31.45 13.43 -8.62
N ARG A 22 32.01 12.55 -7.77
CA ARG A 22 31.25 11.92 -6.69
C ARG A 22 30.89 12.92 -5.60
N ALA A 23 31.83 13.79 -5.21
CA ALA A 23 31.59 14.85 -4.23
C ALA A 23 30.56 15.86 -4.74
N VAL A 24 30.65 16.25 -6.02
CA VAL A 24 29.69 17.16 -6.67
C VAL A 24 28.29 16.53 -6.74
N VAL A 25 28.17 15.27 -7.16
CA VAL A 25 26.87 14.58 -7.21
C VAL A 25 26.25 14.46 -5.83
N LYS A 26 27.05 14.21 -4.78
CA LYS A 26 26.57 14.14 -3.39
C LYS A 26 26.05 15.49 -2.90
N SER A 27 26.76 16.58 -3.18
CA SER A 27 26.35 17.93 -2.76
C SER A 27 25.09 18.40 -3.50
N VAL A 28 25.02 18.16 -4.81
CA VAL A 28 23.84 18.48 -5.65
C VAL A 28 22.61 17.72 -5.17
N ARG A 29 22.74 16.41 -4.88
CA ARG A 29 21.63 15.61 -4.33
C ARG A 29 21.13 16.11 -2.98
N ALA A 30 22.03 16.55 -2.11
CA ALA A 30 21.69 17.10 -0.80
C ALA A 30 20.99 18.47 -0.91
N GLN A 31 21.51 19.38 -1.76
CA GLN A 31 20.90 20.69 -2.00
C GLN A 31 19.51 20.59 -2.64
N LEU A 32 19.35 19.69 -3.61
CA LEU A 32 18.07 19.47 -4.28
C LEU A 32 17.10 18.60 -3.48
N LYS A 33 17.47 18.18 -2.24
CA LYS A 33 16.67 17.30 -1.38
C LYS A 33 16.15 16.05 -2.09
N LEU A 34 16.88 15.55 -3.08
CA LEU A 34 16.43 14.46 -3.95
C LEU A 34 16.24 13.13 -3.19
N GLY A 35 16.85 12.97 -2.02
CA GLY A 35 16.61 11.83 -1.12
C GLY A 35 15.34 11.93 -0.28
N GLN A 36 14.71 13.11 -0.19
CA GLN A 36 13.47 13.34 0.58
C GLN A 36 12.22 13.40 -0.30
N LEU A 37 12.39 13.41 -1.63
CA LEU A 37 11.29 13.46 -2.61
C LEU A 37 10.71 12.09 -2.96
N ILE A 38 11.31 11.00 -2.47
CA ILE A 38 10.74 9.68 -2.64
C ILE A 38 9.80 9.48 -1.45
N PRO A 39 8.47 9.55 -1.64
CA PRO A 39 7.54 9.23 -0.55
C PRO A 39 7.87 7.84 -0.02
N ASP A 40 7.77 7.66 1.30
CA ASP A 40 7.96 6.35 1.91
C ASP A 40 7.14 5.32 1.16
N ALA A 41 7.76 4.16 0.86
CA ALA A 41 7.07 3.08 0.18
C ALA A 41 5.78 2.78 0.97
N PRO A 42 4.61 2.75 0.30
CA PRO A 42 3.35 2.52 0.99
C PRO A 42 3.47 1.22 1.78
N ALA A 43 3.14 1.29 3.07
CA ALA A 43 3.20 0.13 3.94
C ALA A 43 2.44 -1.04 3.31
N ASP A 44 3.02 -2.24 3.35
CA ASP A 44 2.40 -3.43 2.79
C ASP A 44 1.03 -3.62 3.41
N THR A 45 -0.01 -3.39 2.61
CA THR A 45 -1.39 -3.58 3.04
C THR A 45 -1.58 -5.07 3.30
N PRO A 46 -2.16 -5.48 4.45
CA PRO A 46 -2.33 -6.89 4.78
C PRO A 46 -2.99 -7.61 3.61
N THR A 47 -2.26 -8.55 3.03
CA THR A 47 -2.67 -9.22 1.78
C THR A 47 -3.88 -10.13 2.02
N TYR A 48 -4.07 -10.56 3.27
CA TYR A 48 -5.12 -11.48 3.68
C TYR A 48 -5.77 -11.05 5.00
N ALA A 49 -7.09 -11.09 5.07
CA ALA A 49 -7.87 -10.88 6.29
C ALA A 49 -8.81 -12.06 6.57
N ARG A 50 -9.26 -12.17 7.82
CA ARG A 50 -10.30 -13.11 8.23
C ARG A 50 -11.40 -12.33 8.93
N LEU A 51 -12.62 -12.47 8.44
CA LEU A 51 -13.80 -11.83 8.99
C LEU A 51 -14.78 -12.90 9.47
N ASP A 52 -15.03 -12.92 10.78
CA ASP A 52 -16.01 -13.82 11.39
C ASP A 52 -17.32 -13.07 11.61
N LEU A 53 -18.37 -13.51 10.92
CA LEU A 53 -19.72 -12.96 11.00
C LEU A 53 -20.65 -13.87 11.81
N HIS A 54 -20.14 -14.95 12.38
CA HIS A 54 -20.94 -15.87 13.19
C HIS A 54 -21.53 -15.12 14.39
N GLN A 55 -22.84 -15.28 14.62
CA GLN A 55 -23.61 -14.60 15.69
C GLN A 55 -23.82 -13.09 15.48
N MET A 56 -23.39 -12.50 14.36
CA MET A 56 -23.72 -11.11 14.03
C MET A 56 -25.15 -11.01 13.50
N THR A 57 -25.79 -9.86 13.75
CA THR A 57 -27.00 -9.50 13.01
C THR A 57 -26.66 -9.19 11.55
N GLU A 58 -27.69 -9.12 10.72
CA GLU A 58 -27.53 -8.78 9.31
C GLU A 58 -26.89 -7.42 9.09
N GLU A 59 -27.32 -6.41 9.84
CA GLU A 59 -26.83 -5.04 9.75
C GLU A 59 -25.36 -4.93 10.21
N GLN A 60 -25.00 -5.67 11.26
CA GLN A 60 -23.63 -5.74 11.75
C GLN A 60 -22.71 -6.41 10.71
N ALA A 61 -23.16 -7.55 10.18
CA ALA A 61 -22.43 -8.28 9.15
C ALA A 61 -22.24 -7.43 7.88
N TRP A 62 -23.29 -6.74 7.46
CA TRP A 62 -23.26 -5.84 6.32
C TRP A 62 -22.21 -4.74 6.49
N ARG A 63 -22.22 -4.03 7.63
CA ARG A 63 -21.24 -2.97 7.92
C ARG A 63 -19.82 -3.52 7.93
N ALA A 64 -19.60 -4.65 8.60
CA ALA A 64 -18.27 -5.25 8.69
C ALA A 64 -17.72 -5.68 7.31
N ILE A 65 -18.57 -6.20 6.42
CA ILE A 65 -18.15 -6.55 5.05
C ILE A 65 -17.81 -5.28 4.25
N MET A 66 -18.59 -4.20 4.40
CA MET A 66 -18.35 -2.94 3.71
C MET A 66 -17.04 -2.28 4.15
N ASP A 67 -16.78 -2.25 5.45
CA ASP A 67 -15.53 -1.73 6.01
C ASP A 67 -14.35 -2.56 5.48
N LEU A 68 -14.49 -3.89 5.44
CA LEU A 68 -13.46 -4.76 4.88
C LEU A 68 -13.22 -4.49 3.38
N ALA A 69 -14.29 -4.36 2.60
CA ALA A 69 -14.21 -4.11 1.16
C ALA A 69 -13.53 -2.76 0.82
N THR A 70 -13.67 -1.76 1.70
CA THR A 70 -13.12 -0.40 1.50
C THR A 70 -11.74 -0.20 2.14
N SER A 71 -11.32 -1.11 3.00
CA SER A 71 -10.03 -1.08 3.73
C SER A 71 -8.78 -1.20 2.84
N GLY A 72 -8.92 -1.76 1.63
CA GLY A 72 -7.80 -2.03 0.72
C GLY A 72 -7.20 -3.44 0.84
N VAL A 73 -7.78 -4.31 1.68
CA VAL A 73 -7.45 -5.74 1.72
C VAL A 73 -7.73 -6.39 0.36
N ARG A 74 -6.82 -7.26 -0.11
CA ARG A 74 -6.95 -7.93 -1.41
C ARG A 74 -7.69 -9.25 -1.36
N ARG A 75 -7.56 -9.98 -0.26
CA ARG A 75 -8.17 -11.29 -0.08
C ARG A 75 -8.68 -11.43 1.34
N ALA A 76 -9.85 -12.03 1.52
CA ALA A 76 -10.33 -12.37 2.84
C ALA A 76 -11.10 -13.68 2.88
N GLN A 77 -11.02 -14.34 4.02
CA GLN A 77 -11.96 -15.40 4.37
C GLN A 77 -13.11 -14.80 5.17
N ILE A 78 -14.34 -14.97 4.68
CA ILE A 78 -15.57 -14.54 5.34
C ILE A 78 -16.28 -15.77 5.90
N ILE A 79 -16.45 -15.81 7.22
CA ILE A 79 -17.12 -16.91 7.92
C ILE A 79 -18.54 -16.47 8.24
N THR A 80 -19.51 -17.12 7.59
CA THR A 80 -20.94 -16.80 7.69
C THR A 80 -21.71 -17.75 8.61
N GLY A 81 -21.08 -18.87 9.00
CA GLY A 81 -21.74 -19.98 9.68
C GLY A 81 -22.49 -20.90 8.70
N ALA A 82 -22.64 -22.18 9.05
CA ALA A 82 -23.11 -23.20 8.10
C ALA A 82 -24.63 -23.24 7.85
N SER A 83 -25.42 -22.72 8.78
CA SER A 83 -26.89 -22.81 8.77
C SER A 83 -27.60 -21.46 8.89
N GLY A 84 -26.83 -20.37 9.02
CA GLY A 84 -27.36 -19.02 9.25
C GLY A 84 -27.87 -18.32 7.99
N ILE A 85 -28.70 -17.29 8.19
CA ILE A 85 -29.21 -16.44 7.10
C ILE A 85 -28.07 -15.77 6.31
N LEU A 86 -26.96 -15.45 6.99
CA LEU A 86 -25.79 -14.80 6.39
C LEU A 86 -25.12 -15.65 5.31
N HIS A 87 -25.16 -16.97 5.43
CA HIS A 87 -24.64 -17.88 4.40
C HIS A 87 -25.39 -17.73 3.07
N LYS A 88 -26.71 -17.51 3.14
CA LYS A 88 -27.56 -17.30 1.97
C LYS A 88 -27.47 -15.87 1.45
N LYS A 89 -27.36 -14.89 2.35
CA LYS A 89 -27.34 -13.47 1.98
C LYS A 89 -26.01 -13.00 1.41
N PHE A 90 -24.89 -13.49 1.93
CA PHE A 90 -23.57 -13.04 1.47
C PHE A 90 -23.37 -13.18 -0.05
N PRO A 91 -23.69 -14.32 -0.69
CA PRO A 91 -23.57 -14.45 -2.15
C PRO A 91 -24.43 -13.45 -2.93
N VAL A 92 -25.63 -13.15 -2.42
CA VAL A 92 -26.54 -12.16 -3.02
C VAL A 92 -25.94 -10.77 -2.90
N TRP A 93 -25.47 -10.40 -1.71
CA TRP A 93 -24.78 -9.15 -1.48
C TRP A 93 -23.54 -8.99 -2.37
N ALA A 94 -22.74 -10.04 -2.52
CA ALA A 94 -21.54 -9.98 -3.35
C ALA A 94 -21.86 -9.73 -4.84
N ARG A 95 -23.03 -10.17 -5.34
CA ARG A 95 -23.41 -10.11 -6.76
C ARG A 95 -24.37 -8.99 -7.15
N GLU A 96 -25.24 -8.59 -6.24
CA GLU A 96 -26.43 -7.78 -6.55
C GLU A 96 -26.53 -6.51 -5.70
N SER A 97 -25.45 -6.10 -5.04
CA SER A 97 -25.48 -4.94 -4.14
C SER A 97 -24.37 -3.94 -4.43
N ILE A 98 -24.31 -2.87 -3.62
CA ILE A 98 -23.21 -1.91 -3.63
C ILE A 98 -21.84 -2.53 -3.34
N LEU A 99 -21.77 -3.78 -2.87
CA LEU A 99 -20.52 -4.51 -2.67
C LEU A 99 -19.92 -5.05 -3.97
N THR A 100 -20.74 -5.26 -5.01
CA THR A 100 -20.31 -5.88 -6.27
C THR A 100 -19.14 -5.17 -6.96
N PRO A 101 -19.06 -3.82 -6.98
CA PRO A 101 -17.89 -3.13 -7.54
C PRO A 101 -16.59 -3.35 -6.77
N TYR A 102 -16.65 -3.82 -5.52
CA TYR A 102 -15.46 -4.06 -4.70
C TYR A 102 -15.00 -5.51 -4.76
N ILE A 103 -15.87 -6.46 -5.07
CA ILE A 103 -15.57 -7.89 -5.10
C ILE A 103 -15.24 -8.33 -6.52
N MET A 104 -14.03 -8.85 -6.71
CA MET A 104 -13.59 -9.40 -7.99
C MET A 104 -14.15 -10.80 -8.20
N GLU A 105 -13.98 -11.68 -7.21
CA GLU A 105 -14.52 -13.03 -7.23
C GLU A 105 -14.69 -13.53 -5.80
N PHE A 106 -15.59 -14.50 -5.63
CA PHE A 106 -15.70 -15.24 -4.39
C PHE A 106 -16.04 -16.70 -4.66
N SER A 107 -15.57 -17.59 -3.79
CA SER A 107 -15.85 -19.02 -3.88
C SER A 107 -16.09 -19.60 -2.48
N PRO A 108 -16.98 -20.59 -2.34
CA PRO A 108 -17.15 -21.27 -1.07
C PRO A 108 -15.90 -22.10 -0.76
N ILE A 109 -15.38 -21.98 0.47
CA ILE A 109 -14.34 -22.88 1.00
C ILE A 109 -15.01 -24.12 1.60
N ASN A 110 -16.10 -23.90 2.33
CA ASN A 110 -16.94 -24.93 2.95
C ASN A 110 -18.36 -24.37 3.16
N ASN A 111 -19.23 -25.15 3.79
CA ASN A 111 -20.64 -24.78 3.99
C ASN A 111 -20.85 -23.50 4.85
N GLY A 112 -19.83 -22.98 5.54
CA GLY A 112 -19.96 -21.80 6.40
C GLY A 112 -18.95 -20.70 6.11
N SER A 113 -18.19 -20.78 5.02
CA SER A 113 -17.17 -19.77 4.72
C SER A 113 -16.87 -19.62 3.23
N PHE A 114 -16.44 -18.41 2.87
CA PHE A 114 -16.12 -18.01 1.51
C PHE A 114 -14.71 -17.42 1.47
N ASP A 115 -13.95 -17.75 0.42
CA ASP A 115 -12.76 -17.01 0.01
C ASP A 115 -13.20 -15.90 -0.93
N VAL A 116 -12.79 -14.68 -0.64
CA VAL A 116 -13.24 -13.47 -1.33
C VAL A 116 -12.02 -12.69 -1.78
N ARG A 117 -11.99 -12.30 -3.05
CA ARG A 117 -10.97 -11.41 -3.59
C ARG A 117 -11.60 -10.07 -3.94
N PHE A 118 -10.93 -9.00 -3.54
CA PHE A 118 -11.37 -7.63 -3.77
C PHE A 118 -10.55 -6.99 -4.88
N TYR A 119 -11.17 -6.04 -5.61
CA TYR A 119 -10.44 -5.22 -6.56
C TYR A 119 -9.41 -4.35 -5.85
N ARG A 120 -8.32 -4.06 -6.54
CA ARG A 120 -7.33 -3.10 -6.06
C ARG A 120 -8.00 -1.73 -5.98
N LYS A 121 -8.05 -1.14 -4.79
CA LYS A 121 -8.45 0.26 -4.63
C LYS A 121 -7.55 1.09 -5.54
N LYS A 122 -8.14 1.79 -6.51
CA LYS A 122 -7.39 2.75 -7.33
C LYS A 122 -6.82 3.76 -6.36
N SER A 123 -5.51 3.94 -6.39
CA SER A 123 -4.86 5.04 -5.68
C SER A 123 -5.37 6.32 -6.34
N GLU A 124 -6.19 7.08 -5.61
CA GLU A 124 -6.47 8.47 -5.94
C GLU A 124 -5.25 9.34 -5.61
#